data_AF-A0A959YYZ2-F1
#
_entry.id   AF-A0A959YYZ2-F1
#
_cell.length_a   1.000
_cell.length_b   1.000
_cell.length_c   1.000
_cell.angle_alpha   90.00
_cell.angle_beta   90.00
_cell.angle_gamma   90.00
#
_symmetry.space_group_name_H-M   'P 1'
#
loop_
_entity.id
_entity.type
_entity.pdbx_description
1 polymer ?
#
loop_
_entity_poly.entity_id
_entity_poly.type
_entity_poly.pdbx_seq_one_letter_code
_entity_poly.pdbx_strand_id
1 'polypeptide(L)'
;HMDYALFRENDMEYHRCYRMPGNDLKLYGDEPAQGRFTPVPGRTHRVRFEVSDPSGNTSTLTFDLKGATRVEAAAWSGPETPASSIPWDRSFAVEQPGFRFSLPERAVYEVVPLRYAKRPAGRGMLAPVHVLLDDLTPLNRNCEVSVAVDSVPPGAADKLVLVRLDRKGGVSAEGGKYANGRVTASVRSFGGFSVKADTTAPTVLPVDLVYRMAGRSGFSVKVTDDLSGVDHWKAELDGQWILLDYDPKRALLTHTFDTHTDTPGEHEFLLEVFDERGNRSVFARKFVR
;
A
#
# COMPACT_ATOMS: atom_id res chain seq x y z
N HIS A 1 3.68 -9.84 -14.71
CA HIS A 1 2.99 -10.16 -15.97
C HIS A 1 2.49 -8.89 -16.61
N MET A 2 1.63 -8.13 -15.92
CA MET A 2 1.21 -6.79 -16.32
C MET A 2 2.34 -5.76 -16.16
N ASP A 3 2.33 -4.73 -17.00
CA ASP A 3 3.11 -3.50 -16.82
C ASP A 3 2.47 -2.68 -15.69
N TYR A 4 3.10 -2.76 -14.51
CA TYR A 4 2.58 -2.16 -13.30
C TYR A 4 2.49 -0.64 -13.38
N ALA A 5 3.46 0.02 -14.00
CA ALA A 5 3.48 1.47 -14.08
C ALA A 5 2.31 1.98 -14.95
N LEU A 6 2.13 1.41 -16.14
CA LEU A 6 1.02 1.79 -17.04
C LEU A 6 -0.35 1.53 -16.43
N PHE A 7 -0.52 0.41 -15.73
CA PHE A 7 -1.75 0.11 -15.01
C PHE A 7 -2.02 1.14 -13.90
N ARG A 8 -1.01 1.43 -13.07
CA ARG A 8 -1.14 2.39 -11.96
C ARG A 8 -1.37 3.82 -12.40
N GLU A 9 -0.84 4.22 -13.57
CA GLU A 9 -0.99 5.58 -14.08
C GLU A 9 -2.26 5.79 -14.89
N ASN A 10 -2.57 4.85 -15.79
CA ASN A 10 -3.54 5.06 -16.88
C ASN A 10 -4.70 4.06 -16.86
N ASP A 11 -4.74 3.14 -15.89
CA ASP A 11 -5.71 2.03 -15.85
C ASP A 11 -5.66 1.18 -17.14
N MET A 12 -4.47 1.05 -17.72
CA MET A 12 -4.24 0.31 -18.96
C MET A 12 -3.53 -1.02 -18.68
N GLU A 13 -4.16 -2.12 -19.09
CA GLU A 13 -3.62 -3.47 -18.94
C GLU A 13 -2.69 -3.83 -20.11
N TYR A 14 -1.39 -3.58 -19.93
CA TYR A 14 -0.36 -4.07 -20.85
C TYR A 14 0.28 -5.33 -20.30
N HIS A 15 0.30 -6.40 -21.09
CA HIS A 15 0.85 -7.68 -20.67
C HIS A 15 2.21 -7.92 -21.30
N ARG A 16 3.22 -8.18 -20.46
CA ARG A 16 4.54 -8.59 -20.91
C ARG A 16 4.49 -9.98 -21.49
N CYS A 17 5.09 -10.13 -22.66
CA CYS A 17 5.27 -11.41 -23.35
C CYS A 17 6.49 -12.19 -22.84
N TYR A 18 7.10 -11.75 -21.75
CA TYR A 18 8.22 -12.41 -21.09
C TYR A 18 8.04 -12.40 -19.58
N ARG A 19 8.69 -13.34 -18.90
CA ARG A 19 8.73 -13.40 -17.43
C ARG A 19 9.83 -12.49 -16.89
N MET A 20 9.48 -11.64 -15.93
CA MET A 20 10.46 -10.88 -15.15
C MET A 20 11.20 -11.83 -14.18
N PRO A 21 12.51 -11.66 -13.96
CA PRO A 21 13.30 -12.61 -13.16
C PRO A 21 12.77 -12.84 -11.73
N GLY A 22 12.30 -11.78 -11.07
CA GLY A 22 11.71 -11.84 -9.73
C GLY A 22 10.23 -12.23 -9.68
N ASN A 23 9.63 -12.65 -10.81
CA ASN A 23 8.22 -13.04 -10.85
C ASN A 23 8.04 -14.52 -10.49
N ASP A 24 7.36 -14.79 -9.38
CA ASP A 24 7.12 -16.14 -8.83
C ASP A 24 5.78 -16.78 -9.25
N LEU A 25 5.01 -16.13 -10.12
CA LEU A 25 3.73 -16.66 -10.56
C LEU A 25 3.90 -17.96 -11.37
N LYS A 26 3.09 -18.96 -11.03
CA LYS A 26 3.03 -20.28 -11.70
C LYS A 26 2.22 -20.29 -13.00
N LEU A 27 1.93 -19.11 -13.55
CA LEU A 27 1.15 -18.95 -14.80
C LEU A 27 2.01 -19.24 -16.05
N TYR A 28 3.33 -19.08 -15.95
CA TYR A 28 4.24 -19.28 -17.07
C TYR A 28 4.56 -20.76 -17.25
N GLY A 29 4.65 -21.22 -18.50
CA GLY A 29 5.08 -22.58 -18.82
C GLY A 29 6.56 -22.81 -18.51
N ASP A 30 7.05 -24.01 -18.80
CA ASP A 30 8.42 -24.44 -18.50
C ASP A 30 9.41 -24.13 -19.65
N GLU A 31 9.04 -23.26 -20.61
CA GLU A 31 9.89 -22.95 -21.75
C GLU A 31 11.20 -22.28 -21.31
N PRO A 32 12.38 -22.76 -21.74
CA PRO A 32 13.66 -22.21 -21.28
C PRO A 32 13.83 -20.71 -21.51
N ALA A 33 13.26 -20.19 -22.60
CA ALA A 33 13.39 -18.78 -22.98
C ALA A 33 12.48 -17.85 -22.15
N GLN A 34 11.41 -18.37 -21.53
CA GLN A 34 10.41 -17.59 -20.78
C GLN A 34 9.97 -16.29 -21.49
N GLY A 35 9.75 -16.38 -22.81
CA GLY A 35 9.35 -15.26 -23.67
C GLY A 35 10.47 -14.31 -24.12
N ARG A 36 11.74 -14.62 -23.86
CA ARG A 36 12.89 -13.83 -24.31
C ARG A 36 13.44 -14.36 -25.63
N PHE A 37 13.84 -13.43 -26.50
CA PHE A 37 14.45 -13.72 -27.79
C PHE A 37 15.73 -12.88 -27.94
N THR A 38 16.82 -13.51 -28.39
CA THR A 38 18.10 -12.84 -28.68
C THR A 38 18.32 -12.81 -30.19
N PRO A 39 18.17 -11.65 -30.86
CA PRO A 39 18.39 -11.53 -32.29
C PRO A 39 19.85 -11.79 -32.67
N VAL A 40 20.07 -12.59 -33.71
CA VAL A 40 21.42 -12.78 -34.29
C VAL A 40 21.83 -11.53 -35.07
N PRO A 41 23.00 -10.90 -34.77
CA PRO A 41 23.48 -9.72 -35.48
C PRO A 41 23.52 -9.91 -37.01
N GLY A 42 23.05 -8.90 -37.74
CA GLY A 42 23.01 -8.88 -39.21
C GLY A 42 21.91 -9.73 -39.84
N ARG A 43 21.17 -10.56 -39.07
CA ARG A 43 20.06 -11.37 -39.58
C ARG A 43 18.71 -10.70 -39.34
N THR A 44 17.80 -10.88 -40.29
CA THR A 44 16.39 -10.55 -40.14
C THR A 44 15.61 -11.79 -39.71
N HIS A 45 14.81 -11.67 -38.67
CA HIS A 45 13.97 -12.73 -38.11
C HIS A 45 12.51 -12.34 -38.29
N ARG A 46 11.72 -13.18 -38.96
CA ARG A 46 10.27 -12.95 -39.10
C ARG A 46 9.56 -13.46 -37.86
N VAL A 47 8.90 -12.57 -37.14
CA VAL A 47 8.19 -12.87 -35.88
C VAL A 47 6.69 -12.91 -36.15
N ARG A 48 6.04 -13.96 -35.67
CA ARG A 48 4.58 -14.09 -35.62
C ARG A 48 4.15 -14.02 -34.15
N PHE A 49 3.28 -13.08 -33.84
CA PHE A 49 2.73 -12.85 -32.51
C PHE A 49 1.24 -13.15 -32.53
N GLU A 50 0.78 -14.03 -31.64
CA GLU A 50 -0.61 -14.51 -31.62
C GLU A 50 -1.22 -14.34 -30.23
N VAL A 51 -2.45 -13.87 -30.20
CA VAL A 51 -3.25 -13.75 -28.97
C VAL A 51 -4.58 -14.43 -29.22
N SER A 52 -4.97 -15.33 -28.32
CA SER A 52 -6.22 -16.08 -28.40
C SER A 52 -7.07 -15.87 -27.14
N ASP A 53 -8.38 -15.76 -27.31
CA ASP A 53 -9.33 -15.72 -26.20
C ASP A 53 -9.80 -17.15 -25.81
N PRO A 54 -10.51 -17.34 -24.67
CA PRO A 54 -11.03 -18.64 -24.26
C PRO A 54 -12.05 -19.26 -25.23
N SER A 55 -12.63 -18.47 -26.12
CA SER A 55 -13.55 -18.92 -27.17
C SER A 55 -12.81 -19.37 -28.44
N GLY A 56 -11.48 -19.24 -28.48
CA GLY A 56 -10.63 -19.61 -29.61
C GLY A 56 -10.45 -18.51 -30.66
N ASN A 57 -10.99 -17.31 -30.46
CA ASN A 57 -10.76 -16.20 -31.39
C ASN A 57 -9.30 -15.79 -31.31
N THR A 58 -8.61 -15.75 -32.46
CA THR A 58 -7.17 -15.48 -32.52
C THR A 58 -6.88 -14.26 -33.38
N SER A 59 -6.07 -13.34 -32.88
CA SER A 59 -5.50 -12.23 -33.64
C SER A 59 -4.00 -12.45 -33.83
N THR A 60 -3.50 -12.17 -35.04
CA THR A 60 -2.09 -12.38 -35.40
C THR A 60 -1.47 -11.08 -35.89
N LEU A 61 -0.29 -10.75 -35.34
CA LEU A 61 0.59 -9.69 -35.83
C LEU A 61 1.87 -10.32 -36.37
N THR A 62 2.34 -9.88 -37.53
CA THR A 62 3.61 -10.34 -38.12
C THR A 62 4.51 -9.15 -38.39
N PHE A 63 5.77 -9.24 -37.99
CA PHE A 63 6.77 -8.20 -38.22
C PHE A 63 8.17 -8.80 -38.34
N ASP A 64 9.09 -8.04 -38.92
CA ASP A 64 10.49 -8.42 -39.06
C ASP A 64 11.36 -7.76 -37.98
N LEU A 65 12.21 -8.54 -37.34
CA LEU A 65 13.16 -8.10 -36.33
C LEU A 65 14.59 -8.28 -36.86
N LYS A 66 15.29 -7.17 -37.13
CA LYS A 66 16.68 -7.20 -37.56
C LYS A 66 17.61 -7.15 -36.34
N GLY A 67 18.48 -8.15 -36.20
CA GLY A 67 19.50 -8.15 -35.15
C GLY A 67 20.57 -7.12 -35.43
N ALA A 68 20.77 -6.19 -34.52
CA ALA A 68 21.81 -5.17 -34.63
C ALA A 68 23.20 -5.72 -34.30
N THR A 69 24.21 -5.19 -34.98
CA THR A 69 25.61 -5.34 -34.61
C THR A 69 25.93 -4.49 -33.37
N ARG A 70 27.06 -4.77 -32.71
CA ARG A 70 27.50 -4.01 -31.54
C ARG A 70 27.70 -2.52 -31.85
N VAL A 71 28.17 -2.19 -33.05
CA VAL A 71 28.39 -0.82 -33.51
C VAL A 71 27.05 -0.09 -33.71
N GLU A 72 26.08 -0.74 -34.37
CA GLU A 72 24.73 -0.19 -34.52
C GLU A 72 24.06 0.02 -33.16
N ALA A 73 24.13 -0.96 -32.26
CA ALA A 73 23.54 -0.87 -30.92
C ALA A 73 24.18 0.23 -30.06
N ALA A 74 25.49 0.46 -30.19
CA ALA A 74 26.19 1.52 -29.46
C ALA A 74 25.84 2.95 -29.95
N ALA A 75 25.34 3.07 -31.18
CA ALA A 75 24.89 4.35 -31.73
C ALA A 75 23.44 4.69 -31.36
N TRP A 76 22.69 3.76 -30.76
CA TRP A 76 21.31 3.99 -30.35
C TRP A 76 21.23 4.78 -29.06
N SER A 77 20.26 5.68 -28.99
CA SER A 77 19.87 6.35 -27.75
C SER A 77 19.27 5.32 -26.79
N GLY A 78 20.11 4.72 -25.94
CA GLY A 78 19.68 3.87 -24.85
C GLY A 78 19.35 4.69 -23.59
N PRO A 79 18.54 4.15 -22.67
CA PRO A 79 18.43 4.74 -21.34
C PRO A 79 19.84 4.80 -20.70
N GLU A 80 20.15 5.92 -20.05
CA GLU A 80 21.41 6.06 -19.32
C GLU A 80 21.57 4.92 -18.31
N THR A 81 22.77 4.35 -18.24
CA THR A 81 23.07 3.35 -17.22
C THR A 81 23.10 4.07 -15.88
N PRO A 82 22.25 3.71 -14.91
CA PRO A 82 22.24 4.40 -13.63
C PRO A 82 23.53 4.14 -12.87
N ALA A 83 24.04 5.16 -12.18
CA ALA A 83 25.27 5.05 -11.38
C ALA A 83 25.16 3.99 -10.28
N SER A 84 23.94 3.76 -9.77
CA SER A 84 23.63 2.75 -8.75
C SER A 84 22.30 2.07 -9.07
N SER A 85 22.18 0.80 -8.69
CA SER A 85 20.97 0.00 -8.91
C SER A 85 20.64 -0.88 -7.72
N ILE A 86 19.35 -1.13 -7.54
CA ILE A 86 18.80 -2.11 -6.60
C ILE A 86 18.75 -3.48 -7.28
N PRO A 87 19.46 -4.50 -6.77
CA PRO A 87 19.37 -5.85 -7.29
C PRO A 87 18.03 -6.50 -6.93
N TRP A 88 17.57 -7.42 -7.77
CA TRP A 88 16.33 -8.17 -7.52
C TRP A 88 16.58 -9.50 -6.79
N ASP A 89 17.79 -10.02 -6.85
CA ASP A 89 18.19 -11.38 -6.48
C ASP A 89 18.97 -11.47 -5.16
N ARG A 90 19.10 -10.37 -4.42
CA ARG A 90 19.77 -10.33 -3.12
C ARG A 90 19.26 -9.17 -2.27
N SER A 91 19.51 -9.24 -0.98
CA SER A 91 19.22 -8.13 -0.08
C SER A 91 19.97 -6.86 -0.48
N PHE A 92 19.35 -5.71 -0.24
CA PHE A 92 19.93 -4.40 -0.54
C PHE A 92 19.58 -3.40 0.57
N ALA A 93 20.45 -2.46 0.84
CA ALA A 93 20.20 -1.43 1.83
C ALA A 93 20.63 -0.05 1.34
N VAL A 94 19.92 0.98 1.80
CA VAL A 94 20.29 2.39 1.62
C VAL A 94 20.47 3.00 3.00
N GLU A 95 21.64 3.57 3.25
CA GLU A 95 21.91 4.37 4.45
C GLU A 95 22.22 5.81 4.05
N GLN A 96 21.51 6.74 4.68
CA GLN A 96 21.67 8.17 4.51
C GLN A 96 21.54 8.85 5.89
N PRO A 97 22.08 10.06 6.08
CA PRO A 97 21.87 10.80 7.33
C PRO A 97 20.38 10.96 7.66
N GLY A 98 19.94 10.29 8.72
CA GLY A 98 18.55 10.27 9.19
C GLY A 98 17.64 9.22 8.53
N PHE A 99 18.13 8.38 7.61
CA PHE A 99 17.29 7.43 6.87
C PHE A 99 18.01 6.10 6.64
N ARG A 100 17.28 5.01 6.88
CA ARG A 100 17.70 3.65 6.55
C ARG A 100 16.55 2.96 5.82
N PHE A 101 16.92 2.21 4.80
CA PHE A 101 16.02 1.34 4.07
C PHE A 101 16.67 -0.03 3.91
N SER A 102 15.92 -1.09 4.14
CA SER A 102 16.33 -2.47 3.94
C SER A 102 15.34 -3.19 3.05
N LEU A 103 15.88 -3.78 1.98
CA LEU A 103 15.17 -4.55 0.98
C LEU A 103 15.58 -6.02 1.11
N PRO A 104 14.63 -6.95 1.33
CA PRO A 104 14.94 -8.36 1.25
C PRO A 104 15.16 -8.79 -0.21
N GLU A 105 15.82 -9.92 -0.40
CA GLU A 105 15.91 -10.59 -1.69
C GLU A 105 14.51 -10.83 -2.31
N ARG A 106 14.40 -10.71 -3.64
CA ARG A 106 13.16 -10.89 -4.42
C ARG A 106 12.03 -9.92 -4.07
N ALA A 107 12.35 -8.77 -3.47
CA ALA A 107 11.37 -7.72 -3.21
C ALA A 107 11.04 -6.90 -4.45
N VAL A 108 11.97 -6.74 -5.39
CA VAL A 108 11.73 -6.11 -6.71
C VAL A 108 11.79 -7.19 -7.80
N TYR A 109 11.14 -6.93 -8.94
CA TYR A 109 10.99 -7.92 -10.01
C TYR A 109 12.19 -7.98 -10.97
N GLU A 110 13.00 -6.92 -11.00
CA GLU A 110 14.16 -6.75 -11.87
C GLU A 110 15.13 -5.74 -11.26
N VAL A 111 16.28 -5.54 -11.90
CA VAL A 111 17.23 -4.52 -11.46
C VAL A 111 16.60 -3.13 -11.62
N VAL A 112 16.50 -2.38 -10.52
CA VAL A 112 15.88 -1.05 -10.53
C VAL A 112 16.95 0.05 -10.40
N PRO A 113 16.97 1.08 -11.26
CA PRO A 113 17.80 2.27 -11.07
C PRO A 113 17.56 2.91 -9.71
N LEU A 114 18.59 3.06 -8.87
CA LEU A 114 18.45 3.69 -7.56
C LEU A 114 18.26 5.20 -7.74
N ARG A 115 17.16 5.74 -7.21
CA ARG A 115 16.92 7.18 -7.12
C ARG A 115 16.56 7.55 -5.69
N TYR A 116 17.32 8.49 -5.13
CA TYR A 116 17.11 9.01 -3.79
C TYR A 116 17.20 10.53 -3.79
N ALA A 117 16.31 11.18 -3.04
CA ALA A 117 16.36 12.61 -2.77
C ALA A 117 15.92 12.91 -1.34
N LYS A 118 16.44 13.99 -0.76
CA LYS A 118 15.99 14.54 0.53
C LYS A 118 15.30 15.87 0.29
N ARG A 119 14.13 16.06 0.87
CA ARG A 119 13.37 17.32 0.84
C ARG A 119 13.13 17.85 2.26
N PRO A 120 12.93 19.16 2.44
CA PRO A 120 12.51 19.71 3.73
C PRO A 120 11.25 19.06 4.27
N ALA A 121 11.07 19.10 5.59
CA ALA A 121 9.85 18.60 6.24
C ALA A 121 8.61 19.39 5.74
N GLY A 122 7.54 18.67 5.44
CA GLY A 122 6.24 19.24 5.12
C GLY A 122 5.45 19.62 6.37
N ARG A 123 4.21 20.10 6.16
CA ARG A 123 3.31 20.47 7.27
C ARG A 123 3.04 19.29 8.20
N GLY A 124 3.32 19.47 9.49
CA GLY A 124 3.08 18.46 10.53
C GLY A 124 4.05 17.28 10.51
N MET A 125 5.13 17.34 9.72
CA MET A 125 6.19 16.33 9.71
C MET A 125 7.29 16.70 10.70
N LEU A 126 7.75 15.71 11.46
CA LEU A 126 8.81 15.84 12.46
C LEU A 126 10.20 15.47 11.91
N ALA A 127 10.27 15.02 10.66
CA ALA A 127 11.51 14.67 9.97
C ALA A 127 11.49 15.17 8.51
N PRO A 128 12.65 15.39 7.88
CA PRO A 128 12.74 15.61 6.44
C PRO A 128 12.06 14.49 5.64
N VAL A 129 11.65 14.78 4.41
CA VAL A 129 11.10 13.75 3.52
C VAL A 129 12.22 13.07 2.76
N HIS A 130 12.38 11.77 2.98
CA HIS A 130 13.33 10.91 2.29
C HIS A 130 12.63 10.19 1.14
N VAL A 131 12.86 10.64 -0.09
CA VAL A 131 12.24 10.10 -1.30
C VAL A 131 13.13 8.99 -1.84
N LEU A 132 12.67 7.75 -1.77
CA LEU A 132 13.31 6.59 -2.36
C LEU A 132 12.36 6.00 -3.40
N LEU A 133 12.73 6.15 -4.68
CA LEU A 133 11.89 5.78 -5.83
C LEU A 133 10.47 6.36 -5.72
N ASP A 134 9.51 5.77 -6.44
CA ASP A 134 8.10 6.16 -6.45
C ASP A 134 7.18 4.93 -6.49
N ASP A 135 5.88 5.17 -6.35
CA ASP A 135 4.84 4.14 -6.31
C ASP A 135 4.52 3.50 -7.67
N LEU A 136 5.33 3.75 -8.70
CA LEU A 136 5.31 3.05 -9.99
C LEU A 136 6.36 1.95 -10.06
N THR A 137 7.26 1.87 -9.09
CA THR A 137 8.16 0.72 -8.93
C THR A 137 7.47 -0.33 -8.05
N PRO A 138 7.09 -1.50 -8.60
CA PRO A 138 6.36 -2.50 -7.82
C PRO A 138 7.26 -3.19 -6.79
N LEU A 139 6.73 -3.35 -5.58
CA LEU A 139 7.28 -4.22 -4.54
C LEU A 139 6.45 -5.50 -4.43
N ASN A 140 7.14 -6.63 -4.39
CA ASN A 140 6.58 -7.96 -4.18
C ASN A 140 6.62 -8.38 -2.70
N ARG A 141 7.53 -7.77 -1.91
CA ARG A 141 7.72 -8.08 -0.49
C ARG A 141 7.74 -6.79 0.32
N ASN A 142 7.35 -6.90 1.59
CA ASN A 142 7.51 -5.83 2.54
C ASN A 142 9.00 -5.49 2.71
N CYS A 143 9.28 -4.21 2.89
CA CYS A 143 10.61 -3.66 3.14
C CYS A 143 10.63 -2.94 4.47
N GLU A 144 11.80 -2.72 5.06
CA GLU A 144 11.91 -1.94 6.30
C GLU A 144 12.40 -0.53 6.00
N VAL A 145 11.73 0.47 6.57
CA VAL A 145 12.14 1.87 6.55
C VAL A 145 12.31 2.36 7.97
N SER A 146 13.40 3.06 8.24
CA SER A 146 13.67 3.70 9.52
C SER A 146 14.09 5.15 9.34
N VAL A 147 13.30 6.08 9.87
CA VAL A 147 13.53 7.53 9.79
C VAL A 147 13.88 8.06 11.19
N ALA A 148 14.97 8.81 11.30
CA ALA A 148 15.35 9.48 12.52
C ALA A 148 14.52 10.75 12.74
N VAL A 149 14.26 11.06 14.00
CA VAL A 149 13.49 12.23 14.43
C VAL A 149 14.36 13.04 15.38
N ASP A 150 14.63 14.29 15.04
CA ASP A 150 15.58 15.13 15.80
C ASP A 150 14.98 15.62 17.13
N SER A 151 13.67 15.88 17.15
CA SER A 151 12.94 16.27 18.37
C SER A 151 11.55 15.69 18.39
N VAL A 152 11.15 15.15 19.55
CA VAL A 152 9.83 14.57 19.78
C VAL A 152 9.09 15.46 20.78
N PRO A 153 7.87 15.93 20.47
CA PRO A 153 7.06 16.65 21.43
C PRO A 153 6.86 15.84 22.72
N PRO A 154 6.90 16.46 23.90
CA PRO A 154 6.66 15.76 25.16
C PRO A 154 5.34 14.98 25.13
N GLY A 155 5.39 13.69 25.49
CA GLY A 155 4.21 12.82 25.50
C GLY A 155 3.72 12.34 24.14
N ALA A 156 4.44 12.60 23.04
CA ALA A 156 4.04 12.17 21.69
C ALA A 156 4.84 10.96 21.16
N ALA A 157 5.68 10.33 21.99
CA ALA A 157 6.60 9.27 21.55
C ALA A 157 5.87 8.03 21.03
N ASP A 158 4.80 7.61 21.72
CA ASP A 158 3.88 6.54 21.34
C ASP A 158 2.93 6.95 20.20
N LYS A 159 2.80 8.25 19.97
CA LYS A 159 1.99 8.83 18.89
C LYS A 159 2.73 8.94 17.55
N LEU A 160 4.03 8.65 17.52
CA LEU A 160 4.81 8.77 16.29
C LEU A 160 4.48 7.64 15.30
N VAL A 161 4.27 8.04 14.05
CA VAL A 161 3.94 7.15 12.94
C VAL A 161 4.79 7.49 11.72
N LEU A 162 5.30 6.46 11.04
CA LEU A 162 5.94 6.61 9.75
C LEU A 162 4.85 6.91 8.72
N VAL A 163 5.04 7.96 7.93
CA VAL A 163 4.14 8.29 6.82
C VAL A 163 4.87 8.14 5.50
N ARG A 164 4.12 7.68 4.49
CA ARG A 164 4.56 7.60 3.10
C ARG A 164 3.83 8.64 2.26
N LEU A 165 4.55 9.25 1.35
CA LEU A 165 4.09 10.17 0.34
C LEU A 165 4.17 9.48 -1.02
N ASP A 166 3.05 9.36 -1.71
CA ASP A 166 3.04 8.94 -3.10
C ASP A 166 3.52 10.05 -4.04
N ARG A 167 3.65 9.75 -5.34
CA ARG A 167 4.10 10.72 -6.35
C ARG A 167 3.15 11.92 -6.52
N LYS A 168 1.86 11.76 -6.19
CA LYS A 168 0.81 12.79 -6.27
C LYS A 168 0.76 13.64 -5.00
N GLY A 169 1.56 13.32 -3.98
CA GLY A 169 1.60 14.00 -2.69
C GLY A 169 0.57 13.48 -1.69
N GLY A 170 -0.13 12.39 -2.00
CA GLY A 170 -1.01 11.70 -1.06
C GLY A 170 -0.20 11.15 0.10
N VAL A 171 -0.67 11.37 1.33
CA VAL A 171 0.00 10.93 2.56
C VAL A 171 -0.78 9.74 3.13
N SER A 172 -0.09 8.64 3.43
CA SER A 172 -0.64 7.47 4.12
C SER A 172 0.23 7.11 5.33
N ALA A 173 -0.39 6.64 6.41
CA ALA A 173 0.35 6.01 7.50
C ALA A 173 0.87 4.63 7.06
N GLU A 174 2.09 4.31 7.44
CA GLU A 174 2.70 2.97 7.32
C GLU A 174 2.89 2.33 8.71
N GLY A 175 2.37 2.97 9.77
CA GLY A 175 2.52 2.52 11.14
C GLY A 175 3.94 2.70 11.67
N GLY A 176 4.44 1.66 12.33
CA GLY A 176 5.81 1.59 12.84
C GLY A 176 5.94 1.78 14.35
N LYS A 177 7.17 1.61 14.82
CA LYS A 177 7.55 1.71 16.24
C LYS A 177 8.62 2.76 16.43
N TYR A 178 8.41 3.65 17.39
CA TYR A 178 9.42 4.60 17.82
C TYR A 178 10.34 3.98 18.88
N ALA A 179 11.65 3.99 18.61
CA ALA A 179 12.68 3.59 19.56
C ALA A 179 14.00 4.28 19.21
N ASN A 180 14.76 4.68 20.22
CA ASN A 180 16.12 5.23 20.06
C ASN A 180 16.21 6.38 19.04
N GLY A 181 15.25 7.32 19.07
CA GLY A 181 15.23 8.49 18.18
C GLY A 181 14.82 8.18 16.74
N ARG A 182 14.25 7.01 16.45
CA ARG A 182 13.82 6.62 15.10
C ARG A 182 12.45 5.97 15.10
N VAL A 183 11.69 6.18 14.04
CA VAL A 183 10.48 5.40 13.74
C VAL A 183 10.82 4.38 12.66
N THR A 184 10.56 3.11 12.95
CA THR A 184 10.83 2.00 12.02
C THR A 184 9.54 1.27 11.67
N ALA A 185 9.26 1.09 10.39
CA ALA A 185 8.04 0.44 9.91
C ALA A 185 8.31 -0.50 8.72
N SER A 186 7.39 -1.43 8.53
CA SER A 186 7.36 -2.33 7.38
C SER A 186 6.48 -1.71 6.29
N VAL A 187 7.05 -1.38 5.15
CA VAL A 187 6.37 -0.68 4.04
C VAL A 187 6.14 -1.60 2.84
N ARG A 188 5.10 -1.32 2.05
CA ARG A 188 4.74 -2.10 0.84
C ARG A 188 4.85 -1.31 -0.47
N SER A 189 5.29 -0.06 -0.42
CA SER A 189 5.45 0.77 -1.60
C SER A 189 6.60 1.74 -1.38
N PHE A 190 7.29 2.07 -2.47
CA PHE A 190 8.25 3.15 -2.52
C PHE A 190 7.55 4.53 -2.48
N GLY A 191 8.35 5.59 -2.31
CA GLY A 191 7.85 6.97 -2.22
C GLY A 191 8.68 7.85 -1.29
N GLY A 192 8.08 8.94 -0.82
CA GLY A 192 8.64 9.81 0.21
C GLY A 192 8.33 9.27 1.61
N PHE A 193 9.32 9.18 2.49
CA PHE A 193 9.14 8.74 3.86
C PHE A 193 9.46 9.86 4.85
N SER A 194 8.59 10.04 5.85
CA SER A 194 8.77 10.98 6.94
C SER A 194 8.04 10.48 8.19
N VAL A 195 8.03 11.26 9.26
CA VAL A 195 7.37 10.94 10.53
C VAL A 195 6.37 12.04 10.89
N LYS A 196 5.18 11.66 11.34
CA LYS A 196 4.19 12.56 11.96
C LYS A 196 3.84 12.05 13.36
N ALA A 197 3.26 12.91 14.19
CA ALA A 197 2.57 12.48 15.40
C ALA A 197 1.07 12.40 15.10
N ASP A 198 0.45 11.27 15.42
CA ASP A 198 -0.99 11.09 15.35
C ASP A 198 -1.61 11.20 16.74
N THR A 199 -2.30 12.30 16.99
CA THR A 199 -2.90 12.63 18.30
C THR A 199 -4.42 12.77 18.22
N THR A 200 -5.02 12.52 17.06
CA THR A 200 -6.44 12.75 16.82
C THR A 200 -7.19 11.44 17.09
N ALA A 201 -8.26 11.48 17.89
CA ALA A 201 -9.07 10.30 18.11
C ALA A 201 -10.00 10.02 16.91
N PRO A 202 -10.36 8.75 16.65
CA PRO A 202 -11.33 8.39 15.61
C PRO A 202 -12.66 9.13 15.78
N THR A 203 -13.30 9.52 14.69
CA THR A 203 -14.63 10.12 14.71
C THR A 203 -15.72 9.04 14.63
N VAL A 204 -16.72 9.15 15.49
CA VAL A 204 -17.87 8.22 15.58
C VAL A 204 -19.16 8.96 15.24
N LEU A 205 -19.89 8.50 14.22
CA LEU A 205 -21.12 9.12 13.73
C LEU A 205 -22.24 8.09 13.60
N PRO A 206 -23.38 8.23 14.30
CA PRO A 206 -24.51 7.34 14.11
C PRO A 206 -25.09 7.53 12.71
N VAL A 207 -25.31 6.44 11.97
CA VAL A 207 -25.89 6.49 10.62
C VAL A 207 -27.41 6.39 10.70
N ASP A 208 -27.89 5.33 11.36
CA ASP A 208 -29.32 5.01 11.49
C ASP A 208 -29.69 4.58 12.92
N LEU A 209 -28.73 4.62 13.87
CA LEU A 209 -29.02 4.55 15.29
C LEU A 209 -29.74 5.84 15.71
N VAL A 210 -31.06 5.76 15.92
CA VAL A 210 -31.93 6.87 16.29
C VAL A 210 -32.66 6.58 17.60
N TYR A 211 -33.39 7.56 18.17
CA TYR A 211 -34.08 7.35 19.44
C TYR A 211 -35.18 6.28 19.36
N ARG A 212 -35.96 6.20 18.27
CA ARG A 212 -37.00 5.18 18.10
C ARG A 212 -36.51 4.08 17.14
N MET A 213 -36.25 2.90 17.68
CA MET A 213 -35.69 1.76 16.95
C MET A 213 -36.68 0.60 16.77
N ALA A 214 -37.91 0.72 17.29
CA ALA A 214 -38.99 -0.25 17.11
C ALA A 214 -39.13 -0.67 15.63
N GLY A 215 -39.15 -1.98 15.38
CA GLY A 215 -39.31 -2.56 14.04
C GLY A 215 -38.06 -2.53 13.13
N ARG A 216 -36.92 -1.98 13.58
CA ARG A 216 -35.66 -2.04 12.82
C ARG A 216 -34.92 -3.35 13.11
N SER A 217 -34.23 -3.93 12.13
CA SER A 217 -33.44 -5.15 12.34
C SER A 217 -32.07 -4.90 12.99
N GLY A 218 -31.59 -3.66 13.00
CA GLY A 218 -30.26 -3.32 13.48
C GLY A 218 -29.98 -1.83 13.43
N PHE A 219 -28.71 -1.47 13.62
CA PHE A 219 -28.19 -0.13 13.41
C PHE A 219 -26.72 -0.15 12.98
N SER A 220 -26.27 0.96 12.46
CA SER A 220 -24.93 1.19 11.98
C SER A 220 -24.36 2.51 12.51
N VAL A 221 -23.07 2.50 12.77
CA VAL A 221 -22.28 3.65 13.19
C VAL A 221 -21.07 3.77 12.30
N LYS A 222 -20.86 4.95 11.71
CA LYS A 222 -19.69 5.24 10.89
C LYS A 222 -18.53 5.62 11.79
N VAL A 223 -17.37 5.00 11.56
CA VAL A 223 -16.16 5.20 12.35
C VAL A 223 -14.99 5.50 11.41
N THR A 224 -14.45 6.70 11.48
CA THR A 224 -13.38 7.17 10.59
C THR A 224 -12.18 7.70 11.37
N ASP A 225 -11.00 7.46 10.85
CA ASP A 225 -9.73 7.97 11.36
C ASP A 225 -9.05 8.84 10.29
N ASP A 226 -8.23 9.82 10.68
CA ASP A 226 -7.59 10.77 9.76
C ASP A 226 -6.13 10.44 9.39
N LEU A 227 -5.51 9.45 10.05
CA LEU A 227 -4.13 9.08 9.77
C LEU A 227 -3.79 7.60 10.03
N SER A 228 -3.68 7.15 11.29
CA SER A 228 -3.14 5.83 11.63
C SER A 228 -4.13 4.68 11.46
N GLY A 229 -5.40 4.97 11.21
CA GLY A 229 -6.45 3.99 10.98
C GLY A 229 -7.10 3.50 12.27
N VAL A 230 -8.30 2.94 12.14
CA VAL A 230 -9.02 2.31 13.25
C VAL A 230 -8.38 0.96 13.56
N ASP A 231 -7.95 0.76 14.81
CA ASP A 231 -7.31 -0.48 15.27
C ASP A 231 -8.34 -1.45 15.82
N HIS A 232 -9.08 -1.04 16.86
CA HIS A 232 -10.09 -1.88 17.49
C HIS A 232 -11.22 -1.07 18.12
N TRP A 233 -12.32 -1.74 18.45
CA TRP A 233 -13.47 -1.15 19.13
C TRP A 233 -14.06 -2.11 20.15
N LYS A 234 -14.83 -1.54 21.08
CA LYS A 234 -15.63 -2.29 22.05
C LYS A 234 -17.02 -1.67 22.08
N ALA A 235 -18.05 -2.51 21.97
CA ALA A 235 -19.44 -2.09 22.00
C ALA A 235 -20.19 -2.80 23.11
N GLU A 236 -21.04 -2.07 23.80
CA GLU A 236 -21.93 -2.58 24.84
C GLU A 236 -23.36 -2.09 24.59
N LEU A 237 -24.32 -2.96 24.91
CA LEU A 237 -25.74 -2.62 25.01
C LEU A 237 -26.19 -3.02 26.42
N ASP A 238 -26.67 -2.04 27.18
CA ASP A 238 -27.08 -2.20 28.60
C ASP A 238 -25.97 -2.81 29.48
N GLY A 239 -24.73 -2.41 29.22
CA GLY A 239 -23.54 -2.89 29.92
C GLY A 239 -23.13 -4.33 29.56
N GLN A 240 -23.78 -4.96 28.59
CA GLN A 240 -23.38 -6.26 28.04
C GLN A 240 -22.67 -6.07 26.71
N TRP A 241 -21.55 -6.77 26.50
CA TRP A 241 -20.81 -6.70 25.24
C TRP A 241 -21.67 -7.18 24.06
N ILE A 242 -21.58 -6.47 22.93
CA ILE A 242 -22.23 -6.85 21.67
C ILE A 242 -21.23 -6.87 20.51
N LEU A 243 -21.48 -7.74 19.54
CA LEU A 243 -20.70 -7.78 18.30
C LEU A 243 -21.16 -6.68 17.34
N LEU A 244 -20.19 -6.00 16.72
CA LEU A 244 -20.39 -5.13 15.56
C LEU A 244 -19.56 -5.66 14.39
N ASP A 245 -20.20 -5.87 13.24
CA ASP A 245 -19.53 -6.21 11.99
C ASP A 245 -18.91 -4.97 11.36
N TYR A 246 -17.61 -5.02 11.02
CA TYR A 246 -16.90 -3.90 10.42
C TYR A 246 -16.69 -4.05 8.92
N ASP A 247 -17.21 -3.09 8.16
CA ASP A 247 -16.88 -2.87 6.76
C ASP A 247 -15.86 -1.71 6.64
N PRO A 248 -14.55 -1.99 6.49
CA PRO A 248 -13.53 -0.94 6.39
C PRO A 248 -13.65 -0.10 5.11
N LYS A 249 -14.22 -0.63 4.02
CA LYS A 249 -14.41 0.15 2.78
C LYS A 249 -15.46 1.24 2.95
N ARG A 250 -16.47 0.97 3.79
CA ARG A 250 -17.55 1.93 4.11
C ARG A 250 -17.34 2.65 5.43
N ALA A 251 -16.30 2.25 6.18
CA ALA A 251 -15.99 2.73 7.51
C ALA A 251 -17.18 2.53 8.48
N LEU A 252 -17.85 1.37 8.40
CA LEU A 252 -19.15 1.13 9.03
C LEU A 252 -19.10 -0.03 10.01
N LEU A 253 -19.49 0.21 11.25
CA LEU A 253 -19.78 -0.81 12.25
C LEU A 253 -21.29 -1.07 12.30
N THR A 254 -21.71 -2.32 12.20
CA THR A 254 -23.13 -2.70 12.11
C THR A 254 -23.48 -3.70 13.21
N HIS A 255 -24.55 -3.42 13.95
CA HIS A 255 -25.20 -4.39 14.84
C HIS A 255 -26.50 -4.87 14.20
N THR A 256 -26.73 -6.19 14.24
CA THR A 256 -28.06 -6.77 13.98
C THR A 256 -28.62 -7.27 15.30
N PHE A 257 -29.85 -6.87 15.63
CA PHE A 257 -30.49 -7.29 16.87
C PHE A 257 -30.76 -8.80 16.83
N ASP A 258 -30.44 -9.47 17.93
CA ASP A 258 -30.63 -10.91 18.13
C ASP A 258 -31.57 -11.18 19.31
N THR A 259 -31.73 -12.46 19.69
CA THR A 259 -32.65 -12.83 20.79
C THR A 259 -32.30 -12.23 22.16
N HIS A 260 -31.09 -11.72 22.35
CA HIS A 260 -30.63 -11.09 23.59
C HIS A 260 -30.70 -9.56 23.52
N THR A 261 -30.56 -8.97 22.33
CA THR A 261 -30.58 -7.51 22.13
C THR A 261 -31.90 -6.98 21.56
N ASP A 262 -32.78 -7.86 21.07
CA ASP A 262 -34.14 -7.54 20.62
C ASP A 262 -35.16 -7.64 21.76
N THR A 263 -35.01 -6.77 22.75
CA THR A 263 -35.96 -6.67 23.88
C THR A 263 -36.70 -5.33 23.85
N PRO A 264 -37.95 -5.26 24.34
CA PRO A 264 -38.67 -3.98 24.44
C PRO A 264 -38.12 -3.12 25.58
N GLY A 265 -38.07 -1.81 25.39
CA GLY A 265 -37.71 -0.87 26.45
C GLY A 265 -36.69 0.18 26.04
N GLU A 266 -36.16 0.88 27.04
CA GLU A 266 -35.02 1.79 26.87
C GLU A 266 -33.72 0.99 26.94
N HIS A 267 -32.85 1.25 25.98
CA HIS A 267 -31.51 0.68 25.89
C HIS A 267 -30.46 1.77 25.88
N GLU A 268 -29.31 1.48 26.45
CA GLU A 268 -28.10 2.31 26.40
C GLU A 268 -27.02 1.63 25.58
N PHE A 269 -26.69 2.23 24.43
CA PHE A 269 -25.58 1.80 23.59
C PHE A 269 -24.32 2.61 23.93
N LEU A 270 -23.21 1.92 24.15
CA LEU A 270 -21.88 2.48 24.38
C LEU A 270 -20.90 1.89 23.36
N LEU A 271 -20.14 2.75 22.69
CA LEU A 271 -19.10 2.39 21.74
C LEU A 271 -17.80 3.10 22.08
N GLU A 272 -16.75 2.33 22.28
CA GLU A 272 -15.37 2.80 22.37
C GLU A 272 -14.62 2.42 21.10
N VAL A 273 -13.89 3.37 20.51
CA VAL A 273 -13.07 3.14 19.32
C VAL A 273 -11.66 3.64 19.57
N PHE A 274 -10.68 2.85 19.16
CA PHE A 274 -9.25 3.12 19.28
C PHE A 274 -8.58 3.13 17.91
N ASP A 275 -7.66 4.06 17.68
CA ASP A 275 -6.74 4.02 16.53
C ASP A 275 -5.46 3.23 16.86
N GLU A 276 -4.57 3.06 15.86
CA GLU A 276 -3.31 2.34 16.05
C GLU A 276 -2.33 3.03 17.02
N ARG A 277 -2.50 4.33 17.28
CA ARG A 277 -1.68 5.09 18.24
C ARG A 277 -2.35 5.21 19.61
N GLY A 278 -3.46 4.51 19.85
CA GLY A 278 -4.19 4.50 21.11
C GLY A 278 -4.95 5.79 21.43
N ASN A 279 -5.27 6.64 20.44
CA ASN A 279 -6.25 7.69 20.61
C ASN A 279 -7.65 7.06 20.67
N ARG A 280 -8.48 7.54 21.60
CA ARG A 280 -9.75 6.90 21.98
C ARG A 280 -10.93 7.85 21.82
N SER A 281 -12.01 7.35 21.24
CA SER A 281 -13.31 8.00 21.21
C SER A 281 -14.37 7.16 21.91
N VAL A 282 -15.27 7.82 22.61
CA VAL A 282 -16.41 7.21 23.29
C VAL A 282 -17.69 7.84 22.76
N PHE A 283 -18.62 7.01 22.34
CA PHE A 283 -19.95 7.40 21.89
C PHE A 283 -20.99 6.66 22.73
N ALA A 284 -21.90 7.39 23.35
CA ALA A 284 -23.01 6.83 24.11
C ALA A 284 -24.33 7.37 23.56
N ARG A 285 -25.33 6.50 23.43
CA ARG A 285 -26.66 6.90 22.99
C ARG A 285 -27.75 6.01 23.55
N LYS A 286 -28.80 6.64 24.06
CA LYS A 286 -30.04 5.96 24.44
C LYS A 286 -31.01 5.85 23.26
N PHE A 287 -31.73 4.74 23.19
CA PHE A 287 -32.84 4.52 22.26
C PHE A 287 -33.91 3.65 22.89
N VAL A 288 -35.10 3.63 22.28
CA VAL A 288 -36.21 2.77 22.66
C VAL A 288 -36.55 1.80 21.54
N ARG A 289 -36.76 0.52 21.87
CA ARG A 289 -37.34 -0.50 20.99
C ARG A 289 -38.73 -0.89 21.44
#